data_AF-A0A1J0P8L7-F1
#
_entry.id   AF-A0A1J0P8L7-F1
#
_cell.length_a   1.000
_cell.length_b   1.000
_cell.length_c   1.000
_cell.angle_alpha   90.00
_cell.angle_beta   90.00
_cell.angle_gamma   90.00
#
_symmetry.space_group_name_H-M   'P 1'
#
loop_
_entity.id
_entity.type
_entity.pdbx_description
1 polymer ?
#
loop_
_entity_poly.entity_id
_entity_poly.type
_entity_poly.pdbx_seq_one_letter_code
_entity_poly.pdbx_strand_id
1 'polypeptide(L)'
;MGFFDRLSRLLRANLNDLVSKAEDPGKILDQSVTDMQADLVKLRQAVATAIASQKRIKNQAEQADAQSKTWYERAELALKKGEEDLAREALSRRKTYQDTATALHSQLNSQSGQVETLKKSLLALEGKIAQAKTKKDMLKARSQAAQAQEQLQSAVSSMGTNSAMAAFDQMEEKVLQQEARSEAAAELAGADLESQFASLEGGSDVDDELAALKNRLEGGPSALPLLSADTPTPVLEPVKVAEVNAELEELKRSIDKL
;
A
#
# COMPACT_ATOMS: atom_id res chain seq x y z
N MET A 1 -17.07 19.89 33.10
CA MET A 1 -16.55 19.77 31.72
C MET A 1 -15.03 19.82 31.75
N GLY A 2 -14.36 18.69 31.52
CA GLY A 2 -12.90 18.59 31.62
C GLY A 2 -12.17 19.26 30.46
N PHE A 3 -10.90 19.61 30.66
CA PHE A 3 -9.98 20.10 29.61
C PHE A 3 -10.00 19.22 28.36
N PHE A 4 -10.12 17.90 28.55
CA PHE A 4 -10.22 16.92 27.47
C PHE A 4 -11.44 17.11 26.56
N ASP A 5 -12.58 17.55 27.11
CA ASP A 5 -13.82 17.78 26.36
C ASP A 5 -13.76 19.07 25.53
N ARG A 6 -12.91 20.02 25.96
CA ARG A 6 -12.59 21.23 25.21
C ARG A 6 -11.59 20.94 24.09
N LEU A 7 -10.55 20.15 24.38
CA LEU A 7 -9.58 19.71 23.38
C LEU A 7 -10.22 18.81 22.31
N SER A 8 -11.10 17.89 22.71
CA SER A 8 -11.84 17.03 21.77
C SER A 8 -12.80 17.83 20.88
N ARG A 9 -13.44 18.87 21.41
CA ARG A 9 -14.27 19.80 20.63
C ARG A 9 -13.45 20.61 19.63
N LEU A 10 -12.28 21.12 20.04
CA LEU A 10 -11.39 21.84 19.13
C LEU A 10 -10.89 20.94 17.99
N LEU A 11 -10.50 19.70 18.30
CA LEU A 11 -10.10 18.71 17.31
C LEU A 11 -11.27 18.33 16.37
N ARG A 12 -12.48 18.12 16.90
CA ARG A 12 -13.68 17.80 16.10
C ARG A 12 -14.13 18.95 15.20
N ALA A 13 -14.08 20.18 15.70
CA ALA A 13 -14.50 21.36 14.94
C ALA A 13 -13.60 21.57 13.70
N ASN A 14 -12.28 21.36 13.85
CA ASN A 14 -11.34 21.51 12.75
C ASN A 14 -11.41 20.36 11.74
N LEU A 15 -11.67 19.12 12.21
CA LEU A 15 -11.84 17.96 11.35
C LEU A 15 -13.08 18.06 10.46
N ASN A 16 -14.20 18.61 10.97
CA ASN A 16 -15.43 18.71 10.20
C ASN A 16 -15.31 19.69 9.02
N ASP A 17 -14.54 20.77 9.19
CA ASP A 17 -14.29 21.76 8.14
C ASP A 17 -13.30 21.23 7.08
N LEU A 18 -12.27 20.48 7.50
CA LEU A 18 -11.31 19.81 6.60
C LEU A 18 -11.94 18.69 5.77
N VAL A 19 -12.83 17.89 6.36
CA VAL A 19 -13.53 16.80 5.65
C VAL A 19 -14.40 17.32 4.51
N SER A 20 -14.95 18.52 4.62
CA SER A 20 -15.80 19.13 3.58
C SER A 20 -15.04 19.69 2.37
N LYS A 21 -13.71 19.88 2.49
CA LYS A 21 -12.88 20.58 1.49
C LYS A 21 -11.75 19.76 0.88
N ALA A 22 -11.40 18.61 1.44
CA ALA A 22 -10.26 17.85 0.94
C ALA A 22 -10.66 16.83 -0.11
N GLU A 23 -9.94 16.85 -1.23
CA GLU A 23 -10.05 15.89 -2.33
C GLU A 23 -9.46 14.50 -1.99
N ASP A 24 -8.63 14.39 -0.93
CA ASP A 24 -7.98 13.15 -0.53
C ASP A 24 -8.15 12.87 0.99
N PRO A 25 -9.04 11.93 1.38
CA PRO A 25 -9.27 11.58 2.78
C PRO A 25 -8.02 10.96 3.44
N GLY A 26 -7.13 10.32 2.67
CA GLY A 26 -5.88 9.76 3.18
C GLY A 26 -4.94 10.85 3.70
N LYS A 27 -4.79 11.94 2.95
CA LYS A 27 -3.94 13.09 3.34
C LYS A 27 -4.44 13.79 4.59
N ILE A 28 -5.76 13.96 4.76
CA ILE A 28 -6.31 14.56 5.99
C ILE A 28 -5.96 13.70 7.21
N LEU A 29 -6.11 12.38 7.10
CA LEU A 29 -5.85 11.48 8.23
C LEU A 29 -4.34 11.45 8.56
N ASP A 30 -3.47 11.49 7.55
CA ASP A 30 -2.02 11.64 7.72
C ASP A 30 -1.69 12.96 8.44
N GLN A 31 -2.23 14.09 7.98
CA GLN A 31 -2.01 15.41 8.59
C GLN A 31 -2.54 15.45 10.04
N SER A 32 -3.74 14.92 10.28
CA SER A 32 -4.37 14.93 11.60
C SER A 32 -3.53 14.18 12.63
N VAL A 33 -2.96 13.03 12.25
CA VAL A 33 -2.06 12.27 13.13
C VAL A 33 -0.76 13.01 13.39
N THR A 34 -0.20 13.68 12.37
CA THR A 34 0.99 14.55 12.52
C THR A 34 0.73 15.70 13.48
N ASP A 35 -0.39 16.41 13.34
CA ASP A 35 -0.76 17.52 14.21
C ASP A 35 -0.96 17.06 15.66
N MET A 36 -1.65 15.93 15.85
CA MET A 36 -1.81 15.31 17.17
C MET A 36 -0.46 14.95 17.82
N GLN A 37 0.51 14.46 17.04
CA GLN A 37 1.86 14.16 17.54
C GLN A 37 2.63 15.43 17.91
N ALA A 38 2.53 16.49 17.10
CA ALA A 38 3.15 17.78 17.40
C ALA A 38 2.59 18.39 18.69
N ASP A 39 1.27 18.34 18.87
CA ASP A 39 0.61 18.82 20.08
C ASP A 39 0.92 17.94 21.30
N LEU A 40 1.09 16.64 21.12
CA LEU A 40 1.56 15.74 22.18
C LEU A 40 2.94 16.15 22.70
N VAL A 41 3.86 16.56 21.81
CA VAL A 41 5.19 17.05 22.23
C VAL A 41 5.07 18.31 23.07
N LYS A 42 4.25 19.28 22.64
CA LYS A 42 4.00 20.51 23.43
C LYS A 42 3.39 20.20 24.78
N LEU A 43 2.42 19.27 24.83
CA LEU A 43 1.80 18.86 26.08
C LEU A 43 2.80 18.17 27.01
N ARG A 44 3.66 17.29 26.49
CA ARG A 44 4.74 16.67 27.27
C ARG A 44 5.66 17.72 27.89
N GLN A 45 6.04 18.76 27.14
CA GLN A 45 6.86 19.87 27.65
C GLN A 45 6.14 20.66 28.76
N ALA A 46 4.84 20.95 28.57
CA ALA A 46 4.04 21.65 29.59
C ALA A 46 3.93 20.81 30.88
N VAL A 47 3.66 19.51 30.77
CA VAL A 47 3.61 18.59 31.92
C VAL A 47 4.97 18.48 32.60
N ALA A 48 6.06 18.39 31.83
CA ALA A 48 7.43 18.38 32.39
C ALA A 48 7.74 19.66 33.17
N THR A 49 7.31 20.82 32.66
CA THR A 49 7.46 22.11 33.33
C THR A 49 6.69 22.15 34.66
N ALA A 50 5.46 21.62 34.67
CA ALA A 50 4.66 21.51 35.89
C ALA A 50 5.31 20.58 36.94
N ILE A 51 5.85 19.43 36.51
CA ILE A 51 6.59 18.50 37.37
C ILE A 51 7.86 19.18 37.93
N ALA A 52 8.60 19.91 37.10
CA ALA A 52 9.80 20.63 37.53
C ALA A 52 9.47 21.70 38.57
N SER A 53 8.38 22.46 38.37
CA SER A 53 7.88 23.44 39.34
C SER A 53 7.52 22.79 40.67
N GLN A 54 6.78 21.67 40.64
CA GLN A 54 6.43 20.90 41.84
C GLN A 54 7.69 20.43 42.58
N LYS A 55 8.69 19.91 41.86
CA LYS A 55 9.96 19.45 42.45
C LYS A 55 10.76 20.60 43.06
N ARG A 56 10.73 21.78 42.44
CA ARG A 56 11.37 22.99 42.99
C ARG A 56 10.74 23.38 44.32
N ILE A 57 9.40 23.42 44.41
CA ILE A 57 8.67 23.72 45.65
C ILE A 57 8.99 22.67 46.72
N LYS A 58 9.02 21.39 46.35
CA LYS A 58 9.41 20.31 47.25
C LYS A 58 10.80 20.53 47.85
N ASN A 59 11.80 20.79 47.01
CA ASN A 59 13.16 21.03 47.47
C ASN A 59 13.24 22.27 48.39
N GLN A 60 12.47 23.33 48.10
CA GLN A 60 12.38 24.52 48.95
C GLN A 60 11.75 24.21 50.31
N ALA A 61 10.71 23.38 50.35
CA ALA A 61 10.07 22.93 51.58
C ALA A 61 11.05 22.12 52.45
N GLU A 62 11.74 21.15 51.83
CA GLU A 62 12.76 20.33 52.49
C GLU A 62 13.92 21.18 53.04
N GLN A 63 14.34 22.21 52.29
CA GLN A 63 15.37 23.14 52.75
C GLN A 63 14.89 23.97 53.95
N ALA A 64 13.65 24.47 53.93
CA ALA A 64 13.07 25.20 55.05
C ALA A 64 12.92 24.32 56.30
N ASP A 65 12.51 23.07 56.13
CA ASP A 65 12.46 22.07 57.22
C ASP A 65 13.84 21.82 57.82
N ALA A 66 14.87 21.67 56.97
CA ALA A 66 16.24 21.49 57.43
C ALA A 66 16.74 22.70 58.25
N GLN A 67 16.48 23.93 57.75
CA GLN A 67 16.83 25.15 58.48
C GLN A 67 16.09 25.25 59.82
N SER A 68 14.80 24.93 59.86
CA SER A 68 14.02 24.87 61.11
C SER A 68 14.66 23.92 62.12
N LYS A 69 15.07 22.72 61.70
CA LYS A 69 15.78 21.75 62.56
C LYS A 69 17.11 22.30 63.07
N THR A 70 17.93 22.90 62.20
CA THR A 70 19.21 23.49 62.60
C THR A 70 19.03 24.62 63.62
N TRP A 71 18.03 25.49 63.46
CA TRP A 71 17.74 26.54 64.45
C TRP A 71 17.22 25.98 65.77
N TYR A 72 16.48 24.88 65.72
CA TYR A 72 16.06 24.16 66.92
C TYR A 72 17.26 23.59 67.70
N GLU A 73 18.18 22.90 67.03
CA GLU A 73 19.42 22.38 67.64
C GLU A 73 20.28 23.50 68.25
N ARG A 74 20.35 24.67 67.57
CA ARG A 74 21.03 25.87 68.10
C ARG A 74 20.36 26.41 69.36
N ALA A 75 19.03 26.43 69.41
CA ALA A 75 18.30 26.84 70.59
C ALA A 75 18.57 25.90 71.78
N GLU A 76 18.58 24.58 71.54
CA GLU A 76 18.91 23.59 72.57
C GLU A 76 20.35 23.76 73.09
N LEU A 77 21.30 24.06 72.20
CA LEU A 77 22.69 24.33 72.59
C LEU A 77 22.81 25.61 73.43
N ALA A 78 22.12 26.69 73.05
CA ALA A 78 22.13 27.94 73.80
C ALA A 78 21.53 27.76 75.21
N LEU A 79 20.41 27.03 75.33
CA LEU A 79 19.82 26.68 76.63
C LEU A 79 20.77 25.86 77.51
N LYS A 80 21.45 24.87 76.94
CA LYS A 80 22.46 24.07 77.68
C LYS A 80 23.61 24.92 78.22
N LYS A 81 23.90 26.06 77.59
CA LYS A 81 24.93 27.02 78.01
C LYS A 81 24.40 28.14 78.92
N GLY A 82 23.10 28.15 79.23
CA GLY A 82 22.46 29.20 80.04
C GLY A 82 22.22 30.51 79.29
N GLU A 83 22.37 30.53 77.97
CA GLU A 83 22.17 31.73 77.14
C GLU A 83 20.72 31.81 76.65
N GLU A 84 19.80 32.18 77.56
CA GLU A 84 18.36 32.17 77.28
C GLU A 84 17.93 33.14 76.16
N ASP A 85 18.56 34.30 76.06
CA ASP A 85 18.23 35.29 75.02
C ASP A 85 18.59 34.79 73.62
N LEU A 86 19.75 34.14 73.48
CA LEU A 86 20.18 33.49 72.23
C LEU A 86 19.27 32.31 71.86
N ALA A 87 18.83 31.54 72.86
CA ALA A 87 17.85 30.48 72.63
C ALA A 87 16.51 31.03 72.12
N ARG A 88 16.03 32.14 72.70
CA ARG A 88 14.79 32.80 72.29
C ARG A 88 14.88 33.33 70.86
N GLU A 89 16.01 33.92 70.47
CA GLU A 89 16.24 34.37 69.09
C GLU A 89 16.30 33.19 68.10
N ALA A 90 17.00 32.11 68.45
CA ALA A 90 17.07 30.91 67.62
C ALA A 90 15.68 30.27 67.42
N LEU A 91 14.86 30.21 68.46
CA LEU A 91 13.47 29.74 68.37
C LEU A 91 12.58 30.66 67.52
N SER A 92 12.81 31.97 67.57
CA SER A 92 12.12 32.92 66.68
C SER A 92 12.43 32.64 65.21
N ARG A 93 13.71 32.47 64.86
CA ARG A 93 14.15 32.12 63.50
C ARG A 93 13.61 30.76 63.07
N ARG A 94 13.67 29.74 63.94
CA ARG A 94 13.05 28.43 63.71
C ARG A 94 11.59 28.59 63.30
N LYS A 95 10.81 29.37 64.05
CA LYS A 95 9.38 29.57 63.79
C LYS A 95 9.16 30.13 62.39
N THR A 96 9.94 31.12 61.96
CA THR A 96 9.86 31.66 60.59
C THR A 96 10.10 30.60 59.51
N TYR A 97 11.11 29.74 59.67
CA TYR A 97 11.37 28.64 58.73
C TYR A 97 10.28 27.57 58.77
N GLN A 98 9.73 27.28 59.95
CA GLN A 98 8.63 26.33 60.12
C GLN A 98 7.34 26.82 59.45
N ASP A 99 7.01 28.11 59.59
CA ASP A 99 5.87 28.73 58.92
C ASP A 99 6.06 28.70 57.39
N THR A 100 7.28 28.96 56.92
CA THR A 100 7.65 28.87 55.49
C THR A 100 7.49 27.44 54.96
N ALA A 101 8.01 26.44 55.68
CA ALA A 101 7.87 25.03 55.30
C ALA A 101 6.39 24.62 55.23
N THR A 102 5.59 25.03 56.21
CA THR A 102 4.14 24.76 56.27
C THR A 102 3.42 25.33 55.05
N ALA A 103 3.72 26.58 54.67
CA ALA A 103 3.14 27.21 53.49
C ALA A 103 3.53 26.46 52.19
N LEU A 104 4.81 26.08 52.05
CA LEU A 104 5.30 25.35 50.88
C LEU A 104 4.72 23.94 50.79
N HIS A 105 4.56 23.24 51.91
CA HIS A 105 3.90 21.92 51.95
C HIS A 105 2.42 22.01 51.56
N SER A 106 1.71 23.03 52.04
CA SER A 106 0.32 23.29 51.62
C SER A 106 0.23 23.55 50.11
N GLN A 107 1.14 24.37 49.57
CA GLN A 107 1.23 24.62 48.15
C GLN A 107 1.54 23.35 47.36
N LEU A 108 2.48 22.52 47.82
CA LEU A 108 2.83 21.25 47.21
C LEU A 108 1.65 20.29 47.16
N ASN A 109 0.90 20.17 48.26
CA ASN A 109 -0.30 19.33 48.33
C ASN A 109 -1.36 19.77 47.33
N SER A 110 -1.58 21.09 47.20
CA SER A 110 -2.53 21.64 46.22
C SER A 110 -2.12 21.35 44.76
N GLN A 111 -0.82 21.39 44.46
CA GLN A 111 -0.30 21.16 43.10
C GLN A 111 -0.17 19.67 42.76
N SER A 112 0.05 18.80 43.75
CA SER A 112 0.28 17.38 43.54
C SER A 112 -0.88 16.70 42.80
N GLY A 113 -2.12 16.99 43.21
CA GLY A 113 -3.31 16.47 42.53
C GLY A 113 -3.44 16.94 41.08
N GLN A 114 -3.06 18.19 40.80
CA GLN A 114 -3.11 18.76 39.45
C GLN A 114 -2.05 18.10 38.55
N VAL A 115 -0.82 17.96 39.03
CA VAL A 115 0.27 17.32 38.28
C VAL A 115 -0.05 15.85 38.01
N GLU A 116 -0.59 15.11 38.98
CA GLU A 116 -1.03 13.73 38.76
C GLU A 116 -2.16 13.62 37.72
N THR A 117 -3.12 14.54 37.75
CA THR A 117 -4.19 14.61 36.75
C THR A 117 -3.63 14.88 35.35
N LEU A 118 -2.66 15.78 35.24
CA LEU A 118 -1.97 16.08 33.98
C LEU A 118 -1.20 14.87 33.43
N LYS A 119 -0.47 14.14 34.28
CA LYS A 119 0.24 12.90 33.88
C LYS A 119 -0.73 11.84 33.37
N LYS A 120 -1.82 11.58 34.10
CA LYS A 120 -2.85 10.60 33.67
C LYS A 120 -3.49 11.00 32.35
N SER A 121 -3.79 12.30 32.19
CA SER A 121 -4.38 12.84 30.96
C SER A 121 -3.42 12.71 29.78
N LEU A 122 -2.11 12.92 29.99
CA LEU A 122 -1.08 12.74 28.99
C LEU A 122 -1.00 11.27 28.52
N LEU A 123 -0.94 10.31 29.45
CA LEU A 123 -0.93 8.88 29.13
C LEU A 123 -2.19 8.46 28.36
N ALA A 124 -3.36 8.98 28.76
CA ALA A 124 -4.60 8.73 28.04
C ALA A 124 -4.58 9.30 26.62
N LEU A 125 -3.99 10.48 26.42
CA LEU A 125 -3.83 11.10 25.10
C LEU A 125 -2.89 10.28 24.22
N GLU A 126 -1.76 9.81 24.75
CA GLU A 126 -0.82 8.93 24.05
C GLU A 126 -1.51 7.66 23.53
N GLY A 127 -2.31 7.01 24.38
CA GLY A 127 -3.10 5.84 24.00
C GLY A 127 -4.12 6.16 22.89
N LYS A 128 -4.78 7.32 22.95
CA LYS A 128 -5.73 7.75 21.90
C LYS A 128 -5.04 8.06 20.57
N ILE A 129 -3.85 8.66 20.60
CA ILE A 129 -3.06 8.93 19.39
C ILE A 129 -2.60 7.62 18.75
N ALA A 130 -2.18 6.63 19.56
CA ALA A 130 -1.84 5.31 19.06
C ALA A 130 -3.05 4.64 18.37
N GLN A 131 -4.23 4.68 19.00
CA GLN A 131 -5.47 4.19 18.39
C GLN A 131 -5.84 4.93 17.10
N ALA A 132 -5.65 6.26 17.07
CA ALA A 132 -5.90 7.07 15.88
C ALA A 132 -4.97 6.69 14.73
N LYS A 133 -3.69 6.40 15.02
CA LYS A 133 -2.72 5.91 14.02
C LYS A 133 -3.17 4.58 13.42
N THR A 134 -3.55 3.60 14.26
CA THR A 134 -4.07 2.32 13.77
C THR A 134 -5.33 2.48 12.92
N LYS A 135 -6.26 3.36 13.34
CA LYS A 135 -7.48 3.65 12.58
C LYS A 135 -7.16 4.31 11.24
N LYS A 136 -6.21 5.24 11.20
CA LYS A 136 -5.71 5.84 9.96
C LYS A 136 -5.22 4.77 9.00
N ASP A 137 -4.33 3.89 9.46
CA ASP A 137 -3.73 2.85 8.61
C ASP A 137 -4.80 1.89 8.06
N MET A 138 -5.79 1.51 8.89
CA MET A 138 -6.94 0.72 8.47
C MET A 138 -7.77 1.45 7.39
N LEU A 139 -8.10 2.73 7.59
CA LEU A 139 -8.90 3.51 6.66
C LEU A 139 -8.17 3.72 5.33
N LYS A 140 -6.86 3.93 5.36
CA LYS A 140 -6.02 4.05 4.17
C LYS A 140 -6.01 2.76 3.36
N ALA A 141 -5.83 1.61 4.02
CA ALA A 141 -5.90 0.31 3.35
C ALA A 141 -7.27 0.05 2.71
N ARG A 142 -8.37 0.38 3.42
CA ARG A 142 -9.73 0.27 2.87
C ARG A 142 -9.96 1.19 1.68
N SER A 143 -9.46 2.42 1.74
CA SER A 143 -9.55 3.37 0.62
C SER A 143 -8.82 2.85 -0.61
N GLN A 144 -7.61 2.29 -0.44
CA GLN A 144 -6.83 1.70 -1.53
C GLN A 144 -7.52 0.47 -2.14
N ALA A 145 -8.09 -0.40 -1.31
CA ALA A 145 -8.85 -1.56 -1.78
C ALA A 145 -10.11 -1.13 -2.58
N ALA A 146 -10.83 -0.11 -2.09
CA ALA A 146 -11.99 0.43 -2.80
C ALA A 146 -11.60 1.05 -4.16
N GLN A 147 -10.50 1.82 -4.20
CA GLN A 147 -9.97 2.38 -5.45
C GLN A 147 -9.54 1.28 -6.45
N ALA A 148 -8.88 0.22 -5.98
CA ALA A 148 -8.51 -0.90 -6.84
C ALA A 148 -9.74 -1.64 -7.38
N GLN A 149 -10.79 -1.81 -6.56
CA GLN A 149 -12.05 -2.42 -7.00
C GLN A 149 -12.79 -1.56 -8.03
N GLU A 150 -12.81 -0.24 -7.84
CA GLU A 150 -13.38 0.71 -8.80
C GLU A 150 -12.61 0.70 -10.11
N GLN A 151 -11.28 0.72 -10.06
CA GLN A 151 -10.42 0.59 -11.24
C GLN A 151 -10.65 -0.72 -11.97
N LEU A 152 -10.73 -1.86 -11.26
CA LEU A 152 -11.02 -3.16 -11.86
C LEU A 152 -12.41 -3.16 -12.52
N GLN A 153 -13.43 -2.66 -11.84
CA GLN A 153 -14.79 -2.58 -12.41
C GLN A 153 -14.80 -1.69 -13.65
N SER A 154 -14.13 -0.53 -13.62
CA SER A 154 -14.01 0.37 -14.77
C SER A 154 -13.26 -0.28 -15.93
N ALA A 155 -12.17 -1.01 -15.65
CA ALA A 155 -11.40 -1.75 -16.64
C ALA A 155 -12.24 -2.84 -17.29
N VAL A 156 -12.93 -3.68 -16.51
CA VAL A 156 -13.86 -4.71 -17.01
C VAL A 156 -14.99 -4.09 -17.85
N SER A 157 -15.55 -2.97 -17.39
CA SER A 157 -16.60 -2.24 -18.12
C SER A 157 -16.08 -1.66 -19.44
N SER A 158 -14.86 -1.12 -19.43
CA SER A 158 -14.19 -0.51 -20.60
C SER A 158 -13.66 -1.56 -21.59
N MET A 159 -13.26 -2.73 -21.09
CA MET A 159 -12.86 -3.88 -21.90
C MET A 159 -14.03 -4.49 -22.66
N GLY A 160 -15.26 -4.06 -22.36
CA GLY A 160 -16.46 -4.29 -23.15
C GLY A 160 -16.55 -5.74 -23.63
N THR A 161 -17.20 -6.60 -22.85
CA THR A 161 -17.55 -7.97 -23.23
C THR A 161 -18.16 -8.07 -24.64
N ASN A 162 -18.72 -6.98 -25.17
CA ASN A 162 -19.25 -6.88 -26.52
C ASN A 162 -18.21 -6.64 -27.63
N SER A 163 -17.04 -6.06 -27.39
CA SER A 163 -16.11 -5.67 -28.47
C SER A 163 -15.19 -6.80 -28.91
N ALA A 164 -14.61 -7.55 -27.96
CA ALA A 164 -13.74 -8.67 -28.26
C ALA A 164 -14.53 -9.89 -28.76
N MET A 165 -15.67 -10.23 -28.13
CA MET A 165 -16.53 -11.30 -28.63
C MET A 165 -17.15 -10.97 -29.99
N ALA A 166 -17.64 -9.74 -30.22
CA ALA A 166 -18.17 -9.39 -31.53
C ALA A 166 -17.10 -9.37 -32.65
N ALA A 167 -15.84 -9.11 -32.31
CA ALA A 167 -14.73 -9.25 -33.26
C ALA A 167 -14.43 -10.72 -33.60
N PHE A 168 -14.57 -11.63 -32.62
CA PHE A 168 -14.49 -13.07 -32.87
C PHE A 168 -15.66 -13.57 -33.71
N ASP A 169 -16.90 -13.18 -33.39
CA ASP A 169 -18.10 -13.56 -34.16
C ASP A 169 -18.00 -13.09 -35.63
N GLN A 170 -17.50 -11.86 -35.85
CA GLN A 170 -17.28 -11.34 -37.22
C GLN A 170 -16.18 -12.10 -37.99
N MET A 171 -15.15 -12.57 -37.29
CA MET A 171 -14.09 -13.38 -37.91
C MET A 171 -14.58 -14.78 -38.23
N GLU A 172 -15.38 -15.38 -37.35
CA GLU A 172 -16.04 -16.67 -37.59
C GLU A 172 -16.93 -16.62 -38.84
N GLU A 173 -17.77 -15.59 -38.97
CA GLU A 173 -18.63 -15.43 -40.14
C GLU A 173 -17.85 -15.22 -41.46
N LYS A 174 -16.71 -14.50 -41.40
CA LYS A 174 -15.81 -14.37 -42.56
C LYS A 174 -15.17 -15.69 -42.96
N VAL A 175 -14.75 -16.50 -41.99
CA VAL A 175 -14.14 -17.81 -42.26
C VAL A 175 -15.18 -18.74 -42.88
N LEU A 176 -16.39 -18.82 -42.32
CA LEU A 176 -17.49 -19.61 -42.89
C LEU A 176 -17.82 -19.17 -44.33
N GLN A 177 -17.81 -17.87 -44.61
CA GLN A 177 -18.05 -17.36 -45.96
C GLN A 177 -16.91 -17.70 -46.93
N GLN A 178 -15.66 -17.75 -46.47
CA GLN A 178 -14.52 -18.19 -47.26
C GLN A 178 -14.56 -19.70 -47.54
N GLU A 179 -14.96 -20.50 -46.56
CA GLU A 179 -15.16 -21.94 -46.71
C GLU A 179 -16.28 -22.23 -47.71
N ALA A 180 -17.44 -21.60 -47.55
CA ALA A 180 -18.57 -21.74 -48.49
C ALA A 180 -18.21 -21.31 -49.92
N ARG A 181 -17.40 -20.25 -50.08
CA ARG A 181 -16.88 -19.85 -51.40
C ARG A 181 -15.91 -20.86 -51.99
N SER A 182 -15.06 -21.47 -51.16
CA SER A 182 -14.10 -22.48 -51.59
C SER A 182 -14.81 -23.77 -52.00
N GLU A 183 -15.84 -24.16 -51.26
CA GLU A 183 -16.71 -25.29 -51.57
C GLU A 183 -17.49 -25.05 -52.88
N ALA A 184 -18.12 -23.87 -53.03
CA ALA A 184 -18.79 -23.51 -54.28
C ALA A 184 -17.83 -23.45 -55.48
N ALA A 185 -16.59 -22.98 -55.29
CA ALA A 185 -15.57 -22.98 -56.35
C ALA A 185 -15.11 -24.41 -56.71
N ALA A 186 -15.01 -25.31 -55.72
CA ALA A 186 -14.70 -26.72 -55.94
C ALA A 186 -15.84 -27.44 -56.69
N GLU A 187 -17.10 -27.15 -56.36
CA GLU A 187 -18.27 -27.65 -57.12
C GLU A 187 -18.29 -27.12 -58.56
N LEU A 188 -17.98 -25.83 -58.78
CA LEU A 188 -17.91 -25.25 -60.12
C LEU A 188 -16.78 -25.86 -60.97
N ALA A 189 -15.61 -26.08 -60.37
CA ALA A 189 -14.48 -26.75 -61.02
C ALA A 189 -14.77 -28.23 -61.30
N GLY A 190 -15.48 -28.91 -60.40
CA GLY A 190 -15.98 -30.27 -60.61
C GLY A 190 -17.01 -30.33 -61.74
N ALA A 191 -17.94 -29.38 -61.81
CA ALA A 191 -18.92 -29.27 -62.88
C ALA A 191 -18.27 -28.94 -64.24
N ASP A 192 -17.23 -28.10 -64.26
CA ASP A 192 -16.47 -27.80 -65.48
C ASP A 192 -15.68 -29.02 -65.98
N LEU A 193 -15.05 -29.78 -65.09
CA LEU A 193 -14.39 -31.06 -65.40
C LEU A 193 -15.39 -32.11 -65.92
N GLU A 194 -16.54 -32.27 -65.26
CA GLU A 194 -17.60 -33.18 -65.71
C GLU A 194 -18.14 -32.77 -67.08
N SER A 195 -18.28 -31.46 -67.35
CA SER A 195 -18.67 -30.95 -68.67
C SER A 195 -17.61 -31.19 -69.76
N GLN A 196 -16.33 -31.15 -69.39
CA GLN A 196 -15.21 -31.48 -70.27
C GLN A 196 -15.16 -33.01 -70.55
N PHE A 197 -15.49 -33.86 -69.59
CA PHE A 197 -15.64 -35.30 -69.81
C PHE A 197 -16.87 -35.65 -70.64
N ALA A 198 -18.03 -35.02 -70.40
CA ALA A 198 -19.24 -35.23 -71.21
C ALA A 198 -19.07 -34.76 -72.67
N SER A 199 -18.26 -33.73 -72.92
CA SER A 199 -17.91 -33.29 -74.28
C SER A 199 -16.87 -34.19 -74.95
N LEU A 200 -16.01 -34.87 -74.18
CA LEU A 200 -15.15 -35.95 -74.67
C LEU A 200 -15.93 -37.23 -75.01
N GLU A 201 -16.96 -37.57 -74.23
CA GLU A 201 -17.86 -38.72 -74.53
C GLU A 201 -18.80 -38.47 -75.71
N GLY A 202 -19.04 -37.19 -76.09
CA GLY A 202 -19.85 -36.80 -77.23
C GLY A 202 -19.13 -36.78 -78.59
N GLY A 203 -17.81 -36.98 -78.61
CA GLY A 203 -16.98 -37.01 -79.82
C GLY A 203 -16.67 -38.44 -80.25
N SER A 204 -17.22 -38.86 -81.39
CA SER A 204 -16.96 -40.15 -82.01
C SER A 204 -15.48 -40.37 -82.33
N ASP A 205 -14.82 -41.35 -81.68
CA ASP A 205 -13.55 -41.91 -82.17
C ASP A 205 -13.24 -43.36 -81.72
N VAL A 206 -14.27 -44.09 -81.29
CA VAL A 206 -14.12 -45.47 -80.77
C VAL A 206 -13.74 -46.48 -81.89
N ASP A 207 -14.04 -46.17 -83.16
CA ASP A 207 -13.67 -47.02 -84.31
C ASP A 207 -12.22 -46.80 -84.78
N ASP A 208 -11.67 -45.58 -84.64
CA ASP A 208 -10.27 -45.27 -85.00
C ASP A 208 -9.28 -45.80 -83.94
N GLU A 209 -9.69 -45.82 -82.67
CA GLU A 209 -8.91 -46.45 -81.59
C GLU A 209 -8.84 -47.98 -81.73
N LEU A 210 -9.87 -48.65 -82.29
CA LEU A 210 -9.87 -50.09 -82.56
C LEU A 210 -8.90 -50.47 -83.69
N ALA A 211 -8.72 -49.60 -84.69
CA ALA A 211 -7.75 -49.77 -85.77
C ALA A 211 -6.30 -49.55 -85.28
N ALA A 212 -6.09 -48.58 -84.38
CA ALA A 212 -4.80 -48.34 -83.74
C ALA A 212 -4.39 -49.48 -82.78
N LEU A 213 -5.36 -50.15 -82.14
CA LEU A 213 -5.12 -51.31 -81.25
C LEU A 213 -4.74 -52.59 -82.00
N LYS A 214 -5.23 -52.81 -83.23
CA LYS A 214 -4.80 -53.93 -84.09
C LYS A 214 -3.36 -53.80 -84.59
N ASN A 215 -2.92 -52.59 -84.92
CA ASN A 215 -1.53 -52.33 -85.32
C ASN A 215 -0.54 -52.35 -84.15
N ARG A 216 -1.02 -52.20 -82.91
CA ARG A 216 -0.18 -52.22 -81.70
C ARG A 216 -0.03 -53.61 -81.07
N LEU A 217 -0.81 -54.61 -81.50
CA LEU A 217 -0.68 -56.01 -81.09
C LEU A 217 0.46 -56.78 -81.81
N GLU A 218 1.12 -56.18 -82.82
CA GLU A 218 2.23 -56.80 -83.58
C GLU A 218 3.65 -56.32 -83.17
N GLY A 219 3.81 -55.61 -82.06
CA GLY A 219 5.15 -55.18 -81.61
C GLY A 219 5.25 -54.95 -80.10
N GLY A 220 5.55 -56.00 -79.33
CA GLY A 220 5.95 -55.88 -77.92
C GLY A 220 7.45 -56.15 -77.71
N PRO A 221 8.01 -55.96 -76.50
CA PRO A 221 7.52 -55.18 -75.37
C PRO A 221 8.51 -54.11 -74.87
N SER A 222 7.97 -53.00 -74.38
CA SER A 222 8.65 -52.08 -73.46
C SER A 222 8.71 -52.68 -72.06
N ALA A 223 9.87 -52.55 -71.39
CA ALA A 223 9.95 -52.63 -69.94
C ALA A 223 11.11 -51.77 -69.43
N LEU A 224 10.86 -50.48 -69.21
CA LEU A 224 11.60 -49.61 -68.28
C LEU A 224 10.66 -48.45 -67.90
N PRO A 225 10.88 -47.73 -66.78
CA PRO A 225 11.00 -48.17 -65.40
C PRO A 225 9.94 -47.46 -64.52
N LEU A 226 9.55 -48.07 -63.40
CA LEU A 226 8.69 -47.43 -62.39
C LEU A 226 9.50 -46.49 -61.50
N LEU A 227 8.83 -45.40 -61.15
CA LEU A 227 9.19 -44.27 -60.31
C LEU A 227 10.10 -44.60 -59.11
N SER A 228 11.08 -43.74 -58.89
CA SER A 228 11.53 -43.31 -57.56
C SER A 228 12.11 -41.91 -57.70
N ALA A 229 11.29 -40.89 -57.44
CA ALA A 229 11.77 -39.53 -57.25
C ALA A 229 12.25 -39.39 -55.80
N ASP A 230 13.55 -39.23 -55.70
CA ASP A 230 14.34 -38.91 -54.53
C ASP A 230 14.21 -37.41 -54.23
N THR A 231 13.81 -37.09 -52.98
CA THR A 231 14.14 -35.91 -52.12
C THR A 231 14.08 -34.46 -52.69
N PRO A 232 14.18 -33.36 -51.89
CA PRO A 232 14.50 -33.26 -50.46
C PRO A 232 13.57 -32.40 -49.58
N THR A 233 13.54 -32.83 -48.31
CA THR A 233 13.26 -32.05 -47.10
C THR A 233 14.06 -30.74 -47.04
N PRO A 234 13.44 -29.60 -46.67
CA PRO A 234 14.20 -28.45 -46.22
C PRO A 234 14.63 -28.64 -44.76
N VAL A 235 15.93 -28.49 -44.58
CA VAL A 235 16.70 -28.58 -43.34
C VAL A 235 16.42 -27.36 -42.45
N LEU A 236 16.28 -27.63 -41.15
CA LEU A 236 16.26 -26.65 -40.06
C LEU A 236 17.63 -25.96 -39.94
N GLU A 237 17.66 -24.63 -40.01
CA GLU A 237 18.76 -23.84 -39.45
C GLU A 237 18.43 -23.41 -38.01
N PRO A 238 19.34 -23.61 -37.04
CA PRO A 238 19.12 -23.24 -35.65
C PRO A 238 19.38 -21.74 -35.41
N VAL A 239 18.35 -21.02 -34.97
CA VAL A 239 18.50 -19.66 -34.43
C VAL A 239 19.30 -19.74 -33.12
N LYS A 240 20.46 -19.07 -33.11
CA LYS A 240 21.34 -18.92 -31.95
C LYS A 240 20.63 -18.13 -30.85
N VAL A 241 20.18 -18.82 -29.81
CA VAL A 241 19.73 -18.20 -28.55
C VAL A 241 20.96 -18.01 -27.66
N ALA A 242 21.64 -16.86 -27.78
CA ALA A 242 22.82 -16.56 -26.96
C ALA A 242 22.90 -15.13 -26.41
N GLU A 243 21.90 -14.26 -26.62
CA GLU A 243 22.01 -12.86 -26.18
C GLU A 243 21.03 -12.42 -25.08
N VAL A 244 20.09 -13.26 -24.66
CA VAL A 244 19.12 -12.86 -23.60
C VAL A 244 19.66 -13.07 -22.17
N ASN A 245 20.78 -13.78 -22.01
CA ASN A 245 21.39 -14.00 -20.69
C ASN A 245 22.47 -12.96 -20.30
N ALA A 246 22.91 -12.10 -21.22
CA ALA A 246 23.88 -11.05 -20.91
C ALA A 246 23.18 -9.82 -20.26
N GLU A 247 21.98 -9.49 -20.73
CA GLU A 247 21.21 -8.33 -20.23
C GLU A 247 20.66 -8.55 -18.81
N LEU A 248 20.42 -9.80 -18.42
CA LEU A 248 19.90 -10.14 -17.08
C LEU A 248 20.97 -10.02 -15.96
N GLU A 249 22.25 -10.19 -16.30
CA GLU A 249 23.38 -10.03 -15.37
C GLU A 249 23.77 -8.55 -15.20
N GLU A 250 23.61 -7.73 -16.24
CA GLU A 250 23.79 -6.27 -16.14
C GLU A 250 22.72 -5.62 -15.26
N LEU A 251 21.47 -6.07 -15.35
CA LEU A 251 20.38 -5.56 -14.52
C LEU A 251 20.59 -5.90 -13.02
N LYS A 252 21.09 -7.09 -12.69
CA LYS A 252 21.40 -7.47 -11.30
C LYS A 252 22.54 -6.63 -10.71
N ARG A 253 23.59 -6.33 -11.49
CA ARG A 253 24.69 -5.45 -11.03
C ARG A 253 24.29 -4.01 -10.79
N SER A 254 23.22 -3.53 -11.45
CA SER A 254 22.69 -2.18 -11.25
C SER A 254 21.87 -2.03 -9.96
N ILE A 255 21.32 -3.14 -9.44
CA ILE A 255 20.48 -3.16 -8.23
C ILE A 255 21.33 -3.22 -6.95
N ASP A 256 22.50 -3.88 -6.98
CA ASP A 256 23.40 -3.97 -5.81
C ASP A 256 24.26 -2.70 -5.55
N LYS A 257 24.08 -1.63 -6.33
CA LYS A 257 24.81 -0.35 -6.21
C LYS A 257 23.95 0.84 -5.74
N LEU A 258 22.73 0.58 -5.27
CA LEU A 258 21.83 1.55 -4.63
C LEU A 258 21.59 1.15 -3.16
#